data_AF-A0A124BYC6-F1
#
_entry.id   AF-A0A124BYC6-F1
#
_cell.length_a   1.000
_cell.length_b   1.000
_cell.length_c   1.000
_cell.angle_alpha   90.00
_cell.angle_beta   90.00
_cell.angle_gamma   90.00
#
_symmetry.space_group_name_H-M   'P 1'
#
loop_
_entity.id
_entity.type
_entity.pdbx_description
1 polymer ?
#
loop_
_entity_poly.entity_id
_entity_poly.type
_entity_poly.pdbx_seq_one_letter_code
_entity_poly.pdbx_strand_id
1 'polypeptide(L)'
;MTWNAIVNLGEATHGTDQTYYWYSTYSTVPANVLTSSSSSSVNVTVARTMQKYLLSFVLTGNPNTLWPNDKIYWPKYGNATNTINFNTTMSITFDDLANDKSLFWNKALWY
;
A
#
# COMPACT_ATOMS: atom_id res chain seq x y z
N MET A 1 3.72 14.17 8.20
CA MET A 1 4.74 13.10 8.14
C MET A 1 4.26 12.06 7.15
N THR A 2 5.12 11.42 6.35
CA THR A 2 4.68 10.50 5.29
C THR A 2 5.29 9.11 5.42
N TRP A 3 4.64 8.13 4.80
CA TRP A 3 5.03 6.73 4.73
C TRP A 3 4.92 6.27 3.28
N ASN A 4 5.95 5.59 2.78
CA ASN A 4 5.99 5.06 1.42
C ASN A 4 5.65 3.57 1.43
N ALA A 5 5.14 3.00 0.34
CA ALA A 5 4.95 1.56 0.18
C ALA A 5 5.23 1.13 -1.26
N ILE A 6 5.72 -0.09 -1.42
CA ILE A 6 5.74 -0.79 -2.70
C ILE A 6 4.60 -1.81 -2.70
N VAL A 7 3.87 -1.91 -3.82
CA VAL A 7 2.79 -2.88 -4.00
C VAL A 7 3.26 -3.97 -4.95
N ASN A 8 3.45 -5.19 -4.43
CA ASN A 8 3.79 -6.40 -5.19
C ASN A 8 2.72 -7.47 -4.97
N LEU A 9 1.46 -7.12 -5.28
CA LEU A 9 0.31 -8.01 -5.17
C LEU A 9 -0.08 -8.52 -6.56
N GLY A 10 0.10 -9.83 -6.80
CA GLY A 10 -0.19 -10.42 -8.12
C GLY A 10 0.65 -9.79 -9.22
N GLU A 11 0.03 -9.47 -10.36
CA GLU A 11 0.69 -8.74 -11.46
C GLU A 11 0.86 -7.24 -11.19
N ALA A 12 0.29 -6.71 -10.09
CA ALA A 12 0.39 -5.33 -9.64
C ALA A 12 0.36 -4.28 -10.78
N THR A 13 -0.82 -4.05 -11.36
CA THR A 13 -1.01 -2.97 -12.34
C THR A 13 -1.62 -1.73 -11.67
N HIS A 14 -1.59 -0.59 -12.36
CA HIS A 14 -2.07 0.66 -11.78
C HIS A 14 -3.53 0.54 -11.29
N GLY A 15 -3.75 0.77 -10.00
CA GLY A 15 -5.06 0.79 -9.37
C GLY A 15 -5.61 -0.56 -8.91
N THR A 16 -4.89 -1.68 -9.10
CA THR A 16 -5.39 -3.01 -8.66
C THR A 16 -5.43 -3.19 -7.15
N ASP A 17 -4.62 -2.42 -6.42
CA ASP A 17 -4.54 -2.39 -4.97
C ASP A 17 -5.80 -1.83 -4.29
N GLN A 18 -6.63 -1.08 -5.03
CA GLN A 18 -7.91 -0.56 -4.54
C GLN A 18 -8.82 -1.68 -4.00
N THR A 19 -8.81 -2.85 -4.63
CA THR A 19 -9.62 -4.01 -4.23
C THR A 19 -9.25 -4.55 -2.85
N TYR A 20 -8.01 -4.34 -2.40
CA TYR A 20 -7.55 -4.72 -1.06
C TYR A 20 -7.95 -3.70 -0.01
N TYR A 21 -7.88 -2.41 -0.31
CA TYR A 21 -8.34 -1.36 0.60
C TYR A 21 -9.85 -1.38 0.83
N TRP A 22 -10.62 -1.70 -0.23
CA TRP A 22 -12.08 -1.73 -0.18
C TRP A 22 -12.68 -3.13 -0.07
N TYR A 23 -11.85 -4.12 0.29
CA TYR A 23 -12.32 -5.49 0.50
C TYR A 23 -13.43 -5.52 1.55
N SER A 24 -14.58 -6.08 1.19
CA SER A 24 -15.73 -6.26 2.06
C SER A 24 -16.41 -7.58 1.74
N THR A 25 -16.85 -8.30 2.77
CA THR A 25 -17.73 -9.47 2.65
C THR A 25 -19.20 -9.07 2.59
N TYR A 26 -19.52 -7.78 2.82
CA TYR A 26 -20.86 -7.23 2.71
C TYR A 26 -21.08 -6.69 1.30
N SER A 27 -22.15 -7.16 0.64
CA SER A 27 -22.57 -6.73 -0.70
C SER A 27 -23.29 -5.38 -0.64
N THR A 28 -22.59 -4.30 -0.30
CA THR A 28 -23.16 -2.92 -0.31
C THR A 28 -22.55 -2.01 -1.38
N VAL A 29 -21.54 -2.48 -2.11
CA VAL A 29 -20.97 -1.73 -3.24
C VAL A 29 -21.73 -2.07 -4.52
N PRO A 30 -22.35 -1.09 -5.22
CA PRO A 30 -22.85 -1.29 -6.56
C PRO A 30 -21.71 -1.83 -7.42
N ALA A 31 -21.96 -2.93 -8.13
CA ALA A 31 -20.97 -3.61 -8.96
C ALA A 31 -20.26 -2.70 -9.98
N ASN A 32 -20.79 -1.49 -10.21
CA ASN A 32 -20.36 -0.55 -11.26
C ASN A 32 -19.16 0.34 -10.89
N VAL A 33 -18.68 0.35 -9.64
CA VAL A 33 -17.55 1.23 -9.20
C VAL A 33 -16.23 0.47 -9.00
N LEU A 34 -16.26 -0.86 -8.89
CA LEU A 34 -15.08 -1.72 -8.72
C LEU A 34 -14.73 -2.53 -9.98
N THR A 35 -15.19 -2.10 -11.16
CA THR A 35 -15.01 -2.77 -12.46
C THR A 35 -13.60 -2.67 -13.05
N SER A 36 -12.55 -2.47 -12.24
CA SER A 36 -11.18 -2.67 -12.70
C SER A 36 -10.85 -4.18 -12.69
N SER A 37 -11.35 -4.86 -13.73
CA SER A 37 -10.64 -5.90 -14.48
C SER A 37 -9.51 -6.66 -13.75
N SER A 38 -9.86 -7.64 -12.92
CA SER A 38 -9.20 -8.96 -12.85
C SER A 38 -9.84 -9.76 -11.72
N SER A 39 -10.48 -10.86 -12.07
CA SER A 39 -11.09 -11.83 -11.15
C SER A 39 -10.04 -12.67 -10.39
N SER A 40 -9.04 -12.03 -9.77
CA SER A 40 -8.20 -12.72 -8.78
C SER A 40 -8.88 -12.59 -7.42
N SER A 41 -9.12 -13.72 -6.75
CA SER A 41 -9.59 -13.72 -5.36
C SER A 41 -8.63 -12.91 -4.50
N VAL A 42 -9.10 -11.79 -3.93
CA VAL A 42 -8.32 -10.97 -3.00
C VAL A 42 -7.89 -11.84 -1.82
N ASN A 43 -6.61 -11.78 -1.47
CA ASN A 43 -6.14 -12.42 -0.23
C ASN A 43 -6.67 -11.62 0.96
N VAL A 44 -7.65 -12.19 1.65
CA VAL A 44 -8.38 -11.56 2.76
C VAL A 44 -7.45 -11.12 3.90
N THR A 45 -6.42 -11.91 4.18
CA THR A 45 -5.44 -11.58 5.23
C THR A 45 -4.66 -10.33 4.87
N VAL A 46 -4.16 -10.26 3.63
CA VAL A 46 -3.44 -9.08 3.10
C VAL A 46 -4.35 -7.86 3.10
N ALA A 47 -5.58 -7.99 2.61
CA ALA A 47 -6.54 -6.90 2.53
C ALA A 47 -6.86 -6.32 3.91
N ARG A 48 -7.14 -7.17 4.90
CA ARG A 48 -7.39 -6.73 6.28
C ARG A 48 -6.18 -6.03 6.89
N THR A 49 -4.96 -6.49 6.59
CA THR A 49 -3.74 -5.84 7.06
C THR A 49 -3.55 -4.45 6.44
N MET A 50 -3.77 -4.31 5.12
CA MET A 50 -3.75 -3.01 4.44
C MET A 50 -4.81 -2.04 4.99
N GLN A 51 -6.03 -2.53 5.23
CA GLN A 51 -7.11 -1.76 5.85
C GLN A 51 -6.77 -1.29 7.26
N LYS A 52 -6.10 -2.12 8.07
CA LYS A 52 -5.63 -1.73 9.42
C LYS A 52 -4.53 -0.67 9.37
N TYR A 53 -3.65 -0.67 8.36
CA TYR A 53 -2.70 0.44 8.20
C TYR A 53 -3.41 1.73 7.82
N LEU A 54 -4.31 1.68 6.82
CA LEU A 54 -5.08 2.83 6.37
C LEU A 54 -5.90 3.42 7.52
N LEU A 55 -6.64 2.59 8.25
CA LEU A 55 -7.48 3.05 9.35
C LEU A 55 -6.67 3.60 10.52
N SER A 56 -5.53 2.98 10.86
CA SER A 56 -4.61 3.54 11.85
C SER A 56 -4.12 4.93 11.43
N PHE A 57 -3.71 5.08 10.17
CA PHE A 57 -3.24 6.37 9.66
C PHE A 57 -4.35 7.43 9.66
N VAL A 58 -5.54 7.11 9.17
CA VAL A 58 -6.68 8.05 9.15
C VAL A 58 -7.06 8.52 10.55
N LEU A 59 -7.05 7.62 11.53
CA LEU A 59 -7.48 7.94 12.90
C LEU A 59 -6.41 8.62 13.75
N THR A 60 -5.12 8.35 13.51
CA THR A 60 -4.03 8.80 14.41
C THR A 60 -2.93 9.58 13.73
N GLY A 61 -2.95 9.69 12.40
CA GLY A 61 -1.85 10.23 11.60
C GLY A 61 -0.62 9.33 11.55
N ASN A 62 -0.68 8.11 12.09
CA ASN A 62 0.43 7.14 12.10
C ASN A 62 -0.08 5.71 11.83
N PRO A 63 0.39 5.04 10.77
CA PRO A 63 -0.07 3.71 10.40
C PRO A 63 0.28 2.62 11.43
N ASN A 64 1.16 2.90 12.39
CA ASN A 64 1.63 1.93 13.40
C ASN A 64 0.92 2.03 14.76
N THR A 65 0.09 3.05 15.01
CA THR A 65 -0.50 3.27 16.34
C THR A 65 -1.54 2.21 16.73
N LEU A 66 -2.45 1.87 15.82
CA LEU A 66 -3.51 0.90 16.06
C LEU A 66 -3.11 -0.48 15.55
N TRP A 67 -3.47 -1.53 16.29
CA TRP A 67 -3.16 -2.94 15.99
C TRP A 67 -1.66 -3.22 15.73
N PRO A 68 -0.74 -2.81 16.62
CA PRO A 68 0.70 -3.00 16.42
C PRO A 68 1.12 -4.48 16.41
N ASN A 69 0.35 -5.38 17.03
CA ASN A 69 0.64 -6.82 17.05
C ASN A 69 0.14 -7.55 15.80
N ASP A 70 -0.74 -6.94 15.01
CA ASP A 70 -1.34 -7.56 13.82
C ASP A 70 -0.57 -7.21 12.54
N LYS A 71 0.47 -6.38 12.65
CA LYS A 71 1.15 -5.70 11.56
C LYS A 71 2.63 -5.60 11.85
N ILE A 72 3.45 -5.66 10.82
CA ILE A 72 4.87 -5.29 10.96
C ILE A 72 5.00 -3.77 11.12
N TYR A 73 6.11 -3.29 11.65
CA TYR A 73 6.33 -1.85 11.75
C TYR A 73 6.56 -1.25 10.36
N TRP A 74 5.76 -0.25 9.97
CA TRP A 74 5.93 0.50 8.73
C TRP A 74 6.92 1.66 8.95
N PRO A 75 8.13 1.60 8.35
CA PRO A 75 9.13 2.66 8.50
C PRO A 75 8.64 3.99 7.95
N LYS A 76 8.95 5.07 8.66
CA LYS A 76 8.65 6.43 8.24
C LYS A 76 9.57 6.82 7.07
N TYR A 77 8.99 7.41 6.02
CA TYR A 77 9.75 7.88 4.86
C TYR A 77 10.82 8.90 5.27
N GLY A 78 12.00 8.81 4.65
CA GLY A 78 13.14 9.68 4.90
C GLY A 78 13.90 9.42 6.20
N ASN A 79 13.45 8.49 7.06
CA ASN A 79 14.16 8.08 8.28
C ASN A 79 14.83 6.70 8.16
N ALA A 80 14.42 5.91 7.16
CA ALA A 80 14.99 4.62 6.83
C ALA A 80 15.16 4.52 5.32
N THR A 81 16.16 3.77 4.85
CA THR A 81 16.29 3.36 3.44
C THR A 81 15.30 2.25 3.08
N ASN A 82 14.24 2.08 3.87
CA ASN A 82 13.38 0.93 3.83
C ASN A 82 11.92 1.35 3.85
N THR A 83 11.13 0.58 3.14
CA THR A 83 9.70 0.80 2.95
C THR A 83 8.96 -0.51 3.20
N ILE A 84 7.65 -0.43 3.38
CA ILE A 84 6.83 -1.64 3.43
C ILE A 84 6.61 -2.16 2.00
N ASN A 85 6.67 -3.48 1.84
CA ASN A 85 6.28 -4.19 0.64
C ASN A 85 4.95 -4.89 0.91
N PHE A 86 3.87 -4.37 0.32
CA PHE A 86 2.59 -5.07 0.27
C PHE A 86 2.70 -6.22 -0.72
N ASN A 87 3.07 -7.38 -0.19
CA ASN A 87 3.07 -8.68 -0.86
C ASN A 87 2.20 -9.66 -0.05
N THR A 88 2.24 -10.95 -0.38
CA THR A 88 1.43 -11.97 0.30
C THR A 88 1.75 -12.16 1.78
N THR A 89 2.96 -11.82 2.24
CA THR A 89 3.40 -12.01 3.63
C THR A 89 3.60 -10.72 4.42
N MET A 90 3.53 -9.56 3.76
CA MET A 90 3.95 -8.25 4.28
C MET A 90 5.42 -8.26 4.71
N SER A 91 6.28 -7.57 3.98
CA SER A 91 7.71 -7.53 4.30
C SER A 91 8.27 -6.12 4.27
N ILE A 92 9.48 -5.94 4.80
CA ILE A 92 10.26 -4.71 4.64
C ILE A 92 11.23 -4.91 3.48
N THR A 93 11.36 -3.89 2.64
CA THR A 93 12.29 -3.88 1.50
C THR A 93 13.02 -2.55 1.44
N PHE A 94 14.00 -2.42 0.54
CA PHE A 94 14.66 -1.15 0.26
C PHE A 94 13.68 -0.15 -0.39
N ASP A 95 13.75 1.11 0.02
CA ASP A 95 12.99 2.19 -0.57
C ASP A 95 13.67 2.66 -1.87
N ASP A 96 13.14 2.23 -3.01
CA ASP A 96 13.69 2.56 -4.32
C ASP A 96 13.00 3.75 -5.00
N LEU A 97 12.06 4.46 -4.35
CA LEU A 97 11.34 5.56 -5.01
C LEU A 97 12.22 6.81 -5.20
N ALA A 98 13.10 7.09 -4.24
CA ALA A 98 14.06 8.20 -4.30
C ALA A 98 15.38 7.74 -4.95
N ASN A 99 15.32 7.30 -6.20
CA ASN A 99 16.47 6.76 -6.93
C ASN A 99 16.99 7.72 -8.03
N ASP A 100 18.10 7.33 -8.67
CA ASP A 100 18.74 8.09 -9.75
C ASP A 100 17.83 8.34 -10.95
N LYS A 101 16.86 7.45 -11.22
CA LYS A 101 15.88 7.64 -12.29
C LYS A 101 14.92 8.77 -11.95
N SER A 102 14.42 8.82 -10.72
CA SER A 102 13.57 9.92 -10.23
C SER A 102 14.32 11.25 -10.28
N LEU A 103 15.60 11.28 -9.88
CA LEU A 103 16.44 12.47 -9.97
C LEU A 103 16.68 12.91 -11.42
N PHE A 104 16.94 11.98 -12.32
CA PHE A 104 17.12 12.25 -13.74
C PHE A 104 15.87 12.90 -14.35
N TRP A 105 14.70 12.26 -14.17
CA TRP A 105 13.46 12.77 -14.75
C TRP A 105 13.02 14.10 -14.15
N ASN A 106 13.25 14.34 -12.86
CA ASN A 106 13.00 15.65 -12.24
C ASN A 106 13.84 16.75 -12.92
N LYS A 107 15.12 16.50 -13.21
CA LYS A 107 15.97 17.48 -13.92
C LYS A 107 15.62 17.62 -15.39
N ALA A 108 15.25 16.52 -16.05
CA ALA A 108 14.99 16.51 -17.49
C ALA A 108 13.64 17.17 -17.85
N LEU A 109 12.66 17.12 -16.95
CA LEU A 109 11.30 17.58 -17.23
C LEU A 109 10.96 18.94 -16.60
N TRP A 110 11.74 19.41 -15.62
CA TRP A 110 11.48 20.66 -14.91
C TRP A 110 12.71 21.57 -15.08
N TYR A 111 12.57 22.59 -15.93
CA TYR A 111 13.54 23.68 -16.15
C TYR A 111 13.27 24.85 -15.21
#